data_AF-A0A9Q9IMQ5-F1
#
_entry.id   AF-A0A9Q9IMQ5-F1
#
_cell.length_a   1.000
_cell.length_b   1.000
_cell.length_c   1.000
_cell.angle_alpha   90.00
_cell.angle_beta   90.00
_cell.angle_gamma   90.00
#
_symmetry.space_group_name_H-M   'P 1'
#
loop_
_entity.id
_entity.type
_entity.pdbx_description
1 polymer ?
#
loop_
_entity_poly.entity_id
_entity_poly.type
_entity_poly.pdbx_seq_one_letter_code
_entity_poly.pdbx_strand_id
1 'polypeptide(L)'
;MGRTVIVGDVHGCFDELMELLDAVRLRPDDLLVSVGDLVDRGPKPAEVVALFRQRPNSVAVMGNHERKHVRGVYSYAQEITRLQLGDGYAGAVEWMRTLPYWFEDQHVRVVHAALIPGVPLDRQPEEVLCGSTSGERRLAALFPGGYWHEHYTDAKPVVFGHHVTGREPLLRDGRIFGLDTGACHGWNLTALCVPGFTVHAVPARADHWALTRRAWQLPVLGSRPWRELTWPEITAAVARYATVPDGATRDWLAAVEAWADELRAALPALAGAARDLAGSLSTDELRAHPAGPVLFQARGGRLDAAALARRCVTPRRTADLAAALGVPVPDLPDLPALPEPPDRPGPPG
;
A
#
# COMPACT_ATOMS: atom_id res chain seq x y z
N MET A 1 14.91 -32.87 12.20
CA MET A 1 14.35 -31.70 11.49
C MET A 1 15.14 -31.51 10.21
N GLY A 2 14.45 -31.17 9.11
CA GLY A 2 15.08 -30.91 7.81
C GLY A 2 15.83 -29.58 7.80
N ARG A 3 16.40 -29.24 6.63
CA ARG A 3 17.06 -27.95 6.40
C ARG A 3 16.01 -26.84 6.33
N THR A 4 16.30 -25.69 6.92
CA THR A 4 15.45 -24.50 6.85
C THR A 4 16.16 -23.42 6.04
N VAL A 5 15.48 -22.85 5.06
CA VAL A 5 15.93 -21.71 4.24
C VAL A 5 15.14 -20.49 4.66
N ILE A 6 15.80 -19.48 5.20
CA ILE A 6 15.17 -18.27 5.74
C ILE A 6 15.48 -17.11 4.81
N VAL A 7 14.48 -16.48 4.19
CA VAL A 7 14.63 -15.36 3.25
C VAL A 7 14.31 -14.03 3.94
N GLY A 8 15.09 -12.99 3.60
CA GLY A 8 14.86 -11.61 4.02
C GLY A 8 13.61 -10.96 3.39
N ASP A 9 13.49 -9.65 3.55
CA ASP A 9 12.36 -8.82 3.07
C ASP A 9 12.29 -8.89 1.53
N VAL A 10 11.21 -9.49 1.02
CA VAL A 10 11.06 -9.78 -0.41
C VAL A 10 10.45 -8.59 -1.14
N HIS A 11 9.47 -7.92 -0.53
CA HIS A 11 8.79 -6.75 -1.09
C HIS A 11 8.39 -6.93 -2.56
N GLY A 12 7.69 -8.02 -2.91
CA GLY A 12 7.24 -8.28 -4.28
C GLY A 12 8.34 -8.51 -5.33
N CYS A 13 9.62 -8.66 -4.93
CA CYS A 13 10.75 -9.00 -5.81
C CYS A 13 10.74 -10.51 -6.12
N PHE A 14 9.68 -10.96 -6.80
CA PHE A 14 9.44 -12.38 -7.04
C PHE A 14 10.51 -13.05 -7.90
N ASP A 15 11.03 -12.34 -8.91
CA ASP A 15 12.06 -12.91 -9.79
C ASP A 15 13.36 -13.16 -9.03
N GLU A 16 13.78 -12.21 -8.20
CA GLU A 16 14.90 -12.36 -7.28
C GLU A 16 14.67 -13.47 -6.26
N LEU A 17 13.44 -13.60 -5.74
CA LEU A 17 13.10 -14.70 -4.85
C LEU A 17 13.30 -16.05 -5.56
N MET A 18 12.78 -16.22 -6.77
CA MET A 18 12.95 -17.46 -7.52
C MET A 18 14.42 -17.77 -7.85
N GLU A 19 15.20 -16.76 -8.25
CA GLU A 19 16.65 -16.91 -8.44
C GLU A 19 17.37 -17.33 -7.16
N LEU A 20 17.03 -16.73 -6.02
CA LEU A 20 17.61 -17.07 -4.73
C LEU A 20 17.24 -18.51 -4.33
N LEU A 21 15.99 -18.91 -4.55
CA LEU A 21 15.52 -20.27 -4.25
C LEU A 21 16.21 -21.33 -5.12
N ASP A 22 16.53 -21.00 -6.38
CA ASP A 22 17.33 -21.86 -7.25
C ASP A 22 18.81 -21.91 -6.81
N ALA A 23 19.40 -20.76 -6.46
CA ALA A 23 20.77 -20.66 -5.99
C ALA A 23 21.01 -21.46 -4.69
N VAL A 24 20.04 -21.49 -3.77
CA VAL A 24 20.10 -22.34 -2.57
C VAL A 24 19.72 -23.79 -2.89
N ARG A 25 19.23 -24.10 -4.09
CA ARG A 25 18.69 -25.40 -4.49
C ARG A 25 17.62 -25.87 -3.49
N LEU A 26 16.58 -25.06 -3.31
CA LEU A 26 15.50 -25.36 -2.38
C LEU A 26 14.84 -26.69 -2.73
N ARG A 27 14.82 -27.63 -1.79
CA ARG A 27 14.20 -28.96 -1.99
C ARG A 27 12.74 -28.97 -1.52
N PRO A 28 11.91 -29.93 -1.97
CA PRO A 28 10.52 -30.06 -1.50
C PRO A 28 10.38 -30.28 0.02
N ASP A 29 11.36 -30.95 0.63
CA ASP A 29 11.42 -31.26 2.07
C ASP A 29 12.09 -30.17 2.92
N ASP A 30 12.75 -29.19 2.29
CA ASP A 30 13.29 -28.03 2.99
C ASP A 30 12.15 -27.13 3.49
N LEU A 31 12.26 -26.60 4.71
CA LEU A 31 11.32 -25.60 5.22
C LEU A 31 11.71 -24.22 4.69
N LEU A 32 10.82 -23.54 3.98
CA LEU A 32 11.03 -22.16 3.55
C LEU A 32 10.41 -21.20 4.57
N VAL A 33 11.21 -20.34 5.19
CA VAL A 33 10.74 -19.31 6.13
C VAL A 33 11.01 -17.94 5.55
N SER A 34 10.04 -17.02 5.59
CA SER A 34 10.28 -15.60 5.34
C SER A 34 10.26 -14.83 6.65
N VAL A 35 11.13 -13.82 6.76
CA VAL A 35 11.12 -12.82 7.84
C VAL A 35 9.96 -11.83 7.75
N GLY A 36 9.06 -11.92 6.76
CA GLY A 36 7.96 -10.98 6.54
C GLY A 36 8.27 -9.97 5.44
N ASP A 37 7.41 -8.94 5.31
CA ASP A 37 7.50 -7.92 4.26
C ASP A 37 7.60 -8.55 2.86
N LEU A 38 6.62 -9.42 2.57
CA LEU A 38 6.44 -10.12 1.31
C LEU A 38 5.87 -9.21 0.22
N VAL A 39 5.01 -8.27 0.62
CA VAL A 39 4.28 -7.38 -0.29
C VAL A 39 4.82 -5.95 -0.24
N ASP A 40 4.19 -5.06 -1.00
CA ASP A 40 4.59 -3.68 -1.18
C ASP A 40 5.90 -3.48 -1.94
N ARG A 41 6.04 -2.29 -2.51
CA ARG A 41 7.20 -1.75 -3.23
C ARG A 41 7.58 -2.44 -4.54
N GLY A 42 7.78 -3.76 -4.57
CA GLY A 42 8.18 -4.47 -5.79
C GLY A 42 7.03 -4.79 -6.75
N PRO A 43 7.36 -5.35 -7.92
CA PRO A 43 6.42 -5.45 -9.04
C PRO A 43 5.43 -6.61 -8.94
N LYS A 44 5.77 -7.69 -8.21
CA LYS A 44 5.07 -8.99 -8.26
C LYS A 44 4.63 -9.50 -6.87
N PRO A 45 3.90 -8.70 -6.07
CA PRO A 45 3.49 -9.14 -4.72
C PRO A 45 2.46 -10.28 -4.76
N ALA A 46 1.64 -10.39 -5.81
CA ALA A 46 0.65 -11.46 -5.93
C ALA A 46 1.32 -12.83 -6.06
N GLU A 47 2.41 -12.92 -6.82
CA GLU A 47 3.21 -14.11 -7.06
C GLU A 47 3.96 -14.54 -5.79
N VAL A 48 4.52 -13.60 -5.03
CA VAL A 48 5.13 -13.88 -3.74
C VAL A 48 4.10 -14.45 -2.76
N VAL A 49 2.93 -13.81 -2.63
CA VAL A 49 1.84 -14.31 -1.79
C VAL A 49 1.38 -15.70 -2.23
N ALA A 50 1.23 -15.93 -3.53
CA ALA A 50 0.83 -17.23 -4.07
C ALA A 50 1.83 -18.33 -3.71
N LEU A 51 3.13 -18.07 -3.84
CA LEU A 51 4.19 -19.03 -3.50
C LEU A 51 4.09 -19.50 -2.04
N PHE A 52 4.03 -18.57 -1.08
CA PHE A 52 3.96 -18.90 0.35
C PHE A 52 2.62 -19.53 0.76
N ARG A 53 1.53 -19.23 0.05
CA ARG A 53 0.21 -19.85 0.30
C ARG A 53 0.13 -21.28 -0.22
N GLN A 54 0.76 -21.56 -1.36
CA GLN A 54 0.64 -22.83 -2.07
C GLN A 54 1.70 -23.85 -1.66
N ARG A 55 2.86 -23.39 -1.17
CA ARG A 55 3.91 -24.28 -0.70
C ARG A 55 3.51 -24.88 0.66
N PRO A 56 3.46 -26.22 0.81
CA PRO A 56 3.05 -26.85 2.07
C PRO A 56 4.08 -26.69 3.19
N ASN A 57 5.36 -26.66 2.84
CA ASN A 57 6.49 -26.51 3.77
C ASN A 57 7.02 -25.07 3.75
N SER A 58 6.15 -24.10 4.04
CA SER A 58 6.56 -22.72 4.22
C SER A 58 5.87 -22.00 5.37
N VAL A 59 6.60 -21.05 5.96
CA VAL A 59 6.13 -20.12 6.98
C VAL A 59 6.53 -18.71 6.55
N ALA A 60 5.65 -17.74 6.71
CA ALA A 60 6.02 -16.32 6.65
C ALA A 60 5.63 -15.70 7.97
N VAL A 61 6.52 -14.93 8.60
CA VAL A 61 6.17 -14.18 9.81
C VAL A 61 5.55 -12.83 9.44
N MET A 62 4.74 -12.28 10.32
CA MET A 62 4.04 -11.01 10.12
C MET A 62 5.03 -9.82 10.09
N GLY A 63 5.19 -9.21 8.91
CA GLY A 63 5.88 -7.93 8.75
C GLY A 63 5.00 -6.72 9.07
N ASN A 64 5.59 -5.52 9.17
CA ASN A 64 4.77 -4.31 9.34
C ASN A 64 3.97 -4.00 8.07
N HIS A 65 4.44 -4.41 6.89
CA HIS A 65 3.73 -4.20 5.63
C HIS A 65 2.47 -5.06 5.55
N GLU A 66 2.56 -6.36 5.86
CA GLU A 66 1.37 -7.22 5.97
C GLU A 66 0.42 -6.71 7.07
N ARG A 67 0.97 -6.29 8.21
CA ARG A 67 0.15 -5.77 9.33
C ARG A 67 -0.61 -4.50 8.95
N LYS A 68 -0.03 -3.60 8.12
CA LYS A 68 -0.72 -2.42 7.59
C LYS A 68 -1.93 -2.82 6.74
N HIS A 69 -1.78 -3.81 5.87
CA HIS A 69 -2.89 -4.35 5.08
C HIS A 69 -3.99 -4.96 5.96
N VAL A 70 -3.62 -5.80 6.92
CA VAL A 70 -4.52 -6.45 7.88
C VAL A 70 -5.33 -5.43 8.70
N ARG A 71 -4.70 -4.31 9.08
CA ARG A 71 -5.31 -3.24 9.87
C ARG A 71 -6.03 -2.17 9.04
N GLY A 72 -5.96 -2.25 7.71
CA GLY A 72 -6.56 -1.24 6.83
C GLY A 72 -5.87 0.13 6.86
N VAL A 73 -4.57 0.17 7.17
CA VAL A 73 -3.79 1.41 7.24
C VAL A 73 -2.99 1.54 5.95
N TYR A 74 -3.49 2.37 5.02
CA TYR A 74 -2.93 2.47 3.68
C TYR A 74 -2.04 3.70 3.51
N SER A 75 -0.79 3.44 3.13
CA SER A 75 0.11 4.44 2.56
C SER A 75 0.29 4.19 1.06
N TYR A 76 1.13 4.99 0.40
CA TYR A 76 1.31 4.89 -1.05
C TYR A 76 1.69 3.48 -1.52
N ALA A 77 2.56 2.78 -0.78
CA ALA A 77 2.94 1.41 -1.15
C ALA A 77 1.75 0.43 -1.08
N GLN A 78 0.95 0.51 0.00
CA GLN A 78 -0.23 -0.36 0.16
C GLN A 78 -1.29 -0.11 -0.91
N GLU A 79 -1.49 1.14 -1.34
CA GLU A 79 -2.41 1.45 -2.44
C GLU A 79 -1.95 0.80 -3.74
N ILE A 80 -0.63 0.81 -4.02
CA ILE A 80 -0.07 0.15 -5.19
C ILE A 80 -0.31 -1.37 -5.11
N THR A 81 0.01 -2.00 -3.97
CA THR A 81 -0.19 -3.44 -3.78
C THR A 81 -1.66 -3.84 -3.87
N ARG A 82 -2.60 -3.03 -3.39
CA ARG A 82 -4.04 -3.26 -3.59
C ARG A 82 -4.41 -3.37 -5.06
N LEU A 83 -3.89 -2.45 -5.89
CA LEU A 83 -4.14 -2.47 -7.32
C LEU A 83 -3.41 -3.63 -8.03
N GLN A 84 -2.18 -3.94 -7.62
CA GLN A 84 -1.42 -5.09 -8.14
C GLN A 84 -2.13 -6.42 -7.90
N LEU A 85 -2.75 -6.59 -6.73
CA LEU A 85 -3.48 -7.82 -6.38
C LEU A 85 -4.89 -7.87 -6.97
N GLY A 86 -5.51 -6.71 -7.22
CA GLY A 86 -6.87 -6.62 -7.76
C GLY A 86 -7.87 -7.46 -6.97
N ASP A 87 -8.64 -8.30 -7.66
CA ASP A 87 -9.64 -9.20 -7.05
C ASP A 87 -9.05 -10.18 -6.02
N GLY A 88 -7.76 -10.51 -6.14
CA GLY A 88 -7.05 -11.39 -5.20
C GLY A 88 -6.73 -10.73 -3.85
N TYR A 89 -6.89 -9.41 -3.72
CA TYR A 89 -6.47 -8.65 -2.55
C TYR A 89 -7.17 -9.13 -1.26
N ALA A 90 -8.48 -9.32 -1.28
CA ALA A 90 -9.23 -9.74 -0.09
C ALA A 90 -8.74 -11.10 0.44
N GLY A 91 -8.51 -12.06 -0.47
CA GLY A 91 -8.00 -13.38 -0.11
C GLY A 91 -6.55 -13.34 0.39
N ALA A 92 -5.73 -12.43 -0.11
CA ALA A 92 -4.37 -12.23 0.39
C ALA A 92 -4.37 -11.65 1.81
N VAL A 93 -5.22 -10.65 2.09
CA VAL A 93 -5.35 -10.07 3.43
C VAL A 93 -5.85 -11.12 4.43
N GLU A 94 -6.82 -11.96 4.05
CA GLU A 94 -7.30 -13.01 4.92
C GLU A 94 -6.21 -14.03 5.28
N TRP A 95 -5.38 -14.40 4.31
CA TRP A 95 -4.20 -15.22 4.59
C TRP A 95 -3.17 -14.48 5.46
N MET A 96 -2.92 -13.19 5.21
CA MET A 96 -1.99 -12.40 6.04
C MET A 96 -2.43 -12.36 7.51
N ARG A 97 -3.74 -12.40 7.80
CA ARG A 97 -4.25 -12.47 9.19
C ARG A 97 -3.79 -13.72 9.95
N THR A 98 -3.42 -14.78 9.25
CA THR A 98 -3.00 -16.04 9.87
C THR A 98 -1.49 -16.12 10.10
N LEU A 99 -0.70 -15.12 9.66
CA LEU A 99 0.75 -15.16 9.81
C LEU A 99 1.14 -15.05 11.28
N PRO A 100 2.02 -15.93 11.79
CA PRO A 100 2.56 -15.80 13.14
C PRO A 100 3.51 -14.61 13.21
N TYR A 101 3.68 -14.01 14.39
CA TYR A 101 4.65 -12.91 14.58
C TYR A 101 6.10 -13.39 14.78
N TRP A 102 6.29 -14.69 14.97
CA TRP A 102 7.60 -15.30 15.14
C TRP A 102 7.55 -16.77 14.69
N PHE A 103 8.72 -17.30 14.36
CA PHE A 103 8.93 -18.72 14.13
C PHE A 103 10.14 -19.16 14.95
N GLU A 104 10.11 -20.37 15.52
CA GLU A 104 11.25 -20.93 16.23
C GLU A 104 11.35 -22.42 15.93
N ASP A 105 12.58 -22.87 15.67
CA ASP A 105 12.93 -24.28 15.69
C ASP A 105 14.10 -24.54 16.67
N GLN A 106 14.68 -25.74 16.58
CA GLN A 106 15.81 -26.16 17.42
C GLN A 106 17.12 -25.39 17.11
N HIS A 107 17.24 -24.75 15.96
CA HIS A 107 18.44 -24.06 15.48
C HIS A 107 18.33 -22.54 15.59
N VAL A 108 17.14 -21.96 15.43
CA VAL A 108 17.01 -20.51 15.21
C VAL A 108 15.66 -19.94 15.62
N ARG A 109 15.65 -18.64 15.93
CA ARG A 109 14.44 -17.80 16.05
C ARG A 109 14.34 -16.87 14.87
N VAL A 110 13.14 -16.69 14.33
CA VAL A 110 12.85 -15.75 13.26
C VAL A 110 11.77 -14.79 13.74
N VAL A 111 12.07 -13.50 13.67
CA VAL A 111 11.13 -12.40 13.91
C VAL A 111 11.26 -11.41 12.75
N HIS A 112 10.26 -10.60 12.49
CA HIS A 112 10.39 -9.65 11.39
C HIS A 112 11.36 -8.52 11.70
N ALA A 113 11.15 -7.77 12.78
CA ALA A 113 11.97 -6.59 13.06
C ALA A 113 12.89 -6.75 14.27
N ALA A 114 12.33 -7.15 15.41
CA ALA A 114 13.03 -7.09 16.67
C ALA A 114 12.39 -7.96 17.74
N LEU A 115 13.12 -8.18 18.83
CA LEU A 115 12.59 -8.70 20.08
C LEU A 115 13.23 -7.94 21.25
N ILE A 116 12.61 -7.99 22.43
CA ILE A 116 13.19 -7.46 23.67
C ILE A 116 14.03 -8.58 24.31
N PRO A 117 15.37 -8.45 24.43
CA PRO A 117 16.21 -9.47 25.05
C PRO A 117 15.75 -9.83 26.48
N GLY A 118 15.83 -11.11 26.84
CA GLY A 118 15.37 -11.62 28.12
C GLY A 118 13.86 -11.81 28.26
N VAL A 119 13.06 -11.41 27.27
CA VAL A 119 11.61 -11.64 27.23
C VAL A 119 11.30 -12.85 26.33
N PRO A 120 10.58 -13.88 26.81
CA PRO A 120 10.13 -15.01 25.99
C PRO A 120 9.28 -14.58 24.78
N LEU A 121 9.37 -15.32 23.65
CA LEU A 121 8.71 -14.96 22.38
C LEU A 121 7.18 -14.81 22.50
N ASP A 122 6.53 -15.64 23.32
CA ASP A 122 5.09 -15.59 23.60
C ASP A 122 4.65 -14.39 24.45
N ARG A 123 5.61 -13.65 25.03
CA ARG A 123 5.39 -12.44 25.82
C ARG A 123 5.93 -11.17 25.14
N GLN A 124 6.49 -11.29 23.94
CA GLN A 124 6.93 -10.14 23.16
C GLN A 124 5.71 -9.35 22.67
N PRO A 125 5.75 -8.01 22.71
CA PRO A 125 4.72 -7.19 22.06
C PRO A 125 4.76 -7.40 20.55
N GLU A 126 3.60 -7.69 19.93
CA GLU A 126 3.47 -7.82 18.47
C GLU A 126 4.01 -6.61 17.72
N GLU A 127 3.78 -5.41 18.26
CA GLU A 127 4.28 -4.14 17.70
C GLU A 127 5.79 -4.11 17.53
N VAL A 128 6.53 -4.77 18.45
CA VAL A 128 7.99 -4.89 18.45
C VAL A 128 8.42 -5.95 17.45
N LEU A 129 7.78 -7.14 17.51
CA LEU A 129 8.07 -8.25 16.62
C LEU A 129 7.93 -7.86 15.14
N CYS A 130 6.87 -7.13 14.80
CA CYS A 130 6.59 -6.72 13.43
C CYS A 130 7.16 -5.34 13.05
N GLY A 131 7.88 -4.61 13.90
CA GLY A 131 8.47 -3.32 13.47
C GLY A 131 7.45 -2.21 13.18
N SER A 132 6.38 -2.12 13.98
CA SER A 132 5.46 -0.97 13.90
C SER A 132 6.06 0.28 14.53
N THR A 133 5.58 1.48 14.16
CA THR A 133 6.04 2.76 14.76
C THR A 133 5.94 2.80 16.29
N SER A 134 4.92 2.14 16.89
CA SER A 134 4.84 2.00 18.35
C SER A 134 5.90 1.07 18.93
N GLY A 135 6.24 0.00 18.21
CA GLY A 135 7.29 -0.93 18.62
C GLY A 135 8.67 -0.31 18.53
N GLU A 136 8.97 0.39 17.44
CA GLU A 136 10.22 1.13 17.26
C GLU A 136 10.42 2.18 18.35
N ARG A 137 9.39 2.98 18.66
CA ARG A 137 9.44 3.95 19.77
C ARG A 137 9.71 3.28 21.11
N ARG A 138 9.11 2.11 21.36
CA ARG A 138 9.36 1.34 22.58
C ARG A 138 10.81 0.84 22.64
N LEU A 139 11.34 0.30 21.55
CA LEU A 139 12.73 -0.15 21.48
C LEU A 139 13.71 1.01 21.70
N ALA A 140 13.47 2.17 21.07
CA ALA A 140 14.29 3.36 21.25
C ALA A 140 14.31 3.85 22.71
N ALA A 141 13.20 3.70 23.44
CA ALA A 141 13.14 4.02 24.87
C ALA A 141 13.87 2.99 25.75
N LEU A 142 13.88 1.71 25.37
CA LEU A 142 14.55 0.64 26.11
C LEU A 142 16.06 0.59 25.85
N PHE A 143 16.49 0.92 24.62
CA PHE A 143 17.88 0.85 24.16
C PHE A 143 18.32 2.20 23.58
N PRO A 144 18.42 3.26 24.42
CA PRO A 144 18.81 4.57 23.93
C PRO A 144 20.25 4.54 23.38
N GLY A 145 20.41 4.90 22.10
CA GLY A 145 21.72 5.01 21.45
C GLY A 145 22.30 3.69 20.91
N GLY A 146 21.50 2.62 20.86
CA GLY A 146 21.92 1.33 20.33
C GLY A 146 20.75 0.52 19.74
N TYR A 147 21.05 -0.68 19.27
CA TYR A 147 20.06 -1.59 18.70
C TYR A 147 19.76 -2.74 19.65
N TRP A 148 18.51 -3.23 19.65
CA TRP A 148 18.08 -4.35 20.52
C TRP A 148 19.01 -5.57 20.43
N HIS A 149 19.52 -5.87 19.24
CA HIS A 149 20.36 -7.04 19.01
C HIS A 149 21.72 -6.91 19.72
N GLU A 150 22.22 -5.69 19.98
CA GLU A 150 23.45 -5.44 20.77
C GLU A 150 23.32 -5.90 22.23
N HIS A 151 22.09 -5.98 22.71
CA HIS A 151 21.75 -6.48 24.05
C HIS A 151 21.27 -7.93 24.04
N TYR A 152 21.30 -8.60 22.89
CA TYR A 152 20.88 -10.00 22.77
C TYR A 152 21.95 -10.95 23.32
N THR A 153 21.60 -11.66 24.39
CA THR A 153 22.53 -12.53 25.13
C THR A 153 22.24 -14.01 24.98
N ASP A 154 21.05 -14.38 24.48
CA ASP A 154 20.66 -15.78 24.30
C ASP A 154 21.64 -16.55 23.41
N ALA A 155 21.82 -17.84 23.73
CA ALA A 155 22.68 -18.73 22.96
C ALA A 155 22.08 -19.09 21.60
N LYS A 156 20.74 -19.17 21.52
CA LYS A 156 20.04 -19.52 20.27
C LYS A 156 20.13 -18.35 19.28
N PRO A 157 20.59 -18.57 18.05
CA PRO A 157 20.61 -17.54 17.01
C PRO A 157 19.23 -16.92 16.72
N VAL A 158 19.25 -15.66 16.29
CA VAL A 158 18.08 -14.91 15.85
C VAL A 158 18.31 -14.33 14.45
N VAL A 159 17.28 -14.45 13.62
CA VAL A 159 17.22 -13.96 12.25
C VAL A 159 16.10 -12.94 12.15
N PHE A 160 16.36 -11.82 11.50
CA PHE A 160 15.39 -10.74 11.31
C PHE A 160 15.60 -10.00 9.99
N GLY A 161 14.58 -9.24 9.62
CA GLY A 161 14.49 -8.34 8.47
C GLY A 161 14.27 -6.89 8.90
N HIS A 162 13.40 -6.14 8.21
CA HIS A 162 12.90 -4.77 8.51
C HIS A 162 13.94 -3.65 8.52
N HIS A 163 15.07 -3.87 9.18
CA HIS A 163 16.18 -2.94 9.24
C HIS A 163 17.15 -3.25 8.11
N VAL A 164 17.05 -2.45 7.04
CA VAL A 164 17.97 -2.54 5.90
C VAL A 164 19.42 -2.40 6.35
N THR A 165 20.21 -3.47 6.21
CA THR A 165 21.59 -3.55 6.71
C THR A 165 22.63 -3.05 5.70
N GLY A 166 22.20 -2.69 4.50
CA GLY A 166 23.05 -2.32 3.36
C GLY A 166 23.04 -3.40 2.29
N ARG A 167 24.12 -3.49 1.49
CA ARG A 167 24.25 -4.51 0.44
C ARG A 167 24.58 -5.89 0.99
N GLU A 168 25.18 -5.94 2.17
CA GLU A 168 25.56 -7.19 2.84
C GLU A 168 24.68 -7.38 4.08
N PRO A 169 24.37 -8.63 4.45
CA PRO A 169 23.61 -8.91 5.65
C PRO A 169 24.40 -8.55 6.91
N LEU A 170 23.68 -8.19 7.98
CA LEU A 170 24.28 -8.03 9.30
C LEU A 170 24.54 -9.41 9.91
N LEU A 171 25.82 -9.76 10.02
CA LEU A 171 26.26 -11.00 10.68
C LEU A 171 27.09 -10.65 11.92
N ARG A 172 26.68 -11.15 13.09
CA ARG A 172 27.45 -10.91 14.32
C ARG A 172 27.46 -12.11 15.25
N ASP A 173 28.66 -12.43 15.74
CA ASP A 173 28.96 -13.47 16.74
C ASP A 173 28.34 -14.85 16.47
N GLY A 174 28.05 -15.16 15.20
CA GLY A 174 27.34 -16.39 14.80
C GLY A 174 25.91 -16.52 15.36
N ARG A 175 25.34 -15.45 15.92
CA ARG A 175 24.04 -15.45 16.61
C ARG A 175 23.06 -14.43 16.06
N ILE A 176 23.52 -13.36 15.43
CA ILE A 176 22.68 -12.29 14.93
C ILE A 176 22.77 -12.27 13.42
N PHE A 177 21.61 -12.37 12.76
CA PHE A 177 21.48 -12.42 11.31
C PHE A 177 20.39 -11.45 10.84
N GLY A 178 20.79 -10.25 10.40
CA GLY A 178 19.89 -9.31 9.71
C GLY A 178 19.96 -9.56 8.20
N LEU A 179 18.85 -9.98 7.61
CA LEU A 179 18.78 -10.42 6.20
C LEU A 179 18.17 -9.38 5.26
N ASP A 180 17.64 -8.27 5.77
CA ASP A 180 17.14 -7.20 4.91
C ASP A 180 18.31 -6.46 4.25
N THR A 181 18.66 -6.91 3.05
CA THR A 181 19.69 -6.29 2.21
C THR A 181 19.10 -5.40 1.12
N GLY A 182 17.87 -4.92 1.29
CA GLY A 182 17.26 -3.90 0.43
C GLY A 182 16.96 -4.37 -1.01
N ALA A 183 16.41 -5.57 -1.19
CA ALA A 183 16.09 -6.13 -2.51
C ALA A 183 15.26 -5.17 -3.38
N CYS A 184 14.18 -4.62 -2.82
CA CYS A 184 13.32 -3.67 -3.53
C CYS A 184 14.00 -2.34 -3.90
N HIS A 185 15.17 -2.03 -3.31
CA HIS A 185 15.96 -0.84 -3.56
C HIS A 185 17.14 -1.08 -4.52
N GLY A 186 17.15 -2.22 -5.22
CA GLY A 186 18.17 -2.53 -6.22
C GLY A 186 19.49 -3.03 -5.65
N TRP A 187 19.46 -3.57 -4.42
CA TRP A 187 20.63 -4.19 -3.79
C TRP A 187 20.53 -5.69 -3.89
N ASN A 188 20.37 -6.42 -2.79
CA ASN A 188 20.38 -7.88 -2.80
C ASN A 188 19.14 -8.43 -2.09
N LEU A 189 18.68 -9.61 -2.50
CA LEU A 189 17.81 -10.46 -1.69
C LEU A 189 18.67 -11.55 -1.06
N THR A 190 18.59 -11.71 0.27
CA THR A 190 19.46 -12.59 1.05
C THR A 190 18.69 -13.70 1.73
N ALA A 191 19.29 -14.89 1.80
CA ALA A 191 18.82 -16.03 2.55
C ALA A 191 19.88 -16.61 3.49
N LEU A 192 19.43 -17.22 4.58
CA LEU A 192 20.24 -18.03 5.49
C LEU A 192 19.75 -19.48 5.49
N CYS A 193 20.64 -20.43 5.24
CA CYS A 193 20.37 -21.85 5.34
C CYS A 193 20.85 -22.41 6.68
N VAL A 194 19.95 -22.95 7.50
CA VAL A 194 20.27 -23.65 8.75
C VAL A 194 20.01 -25.17 8.61
N PRO A 195 20.77 -26.03 9.31
CA PRO A 195 21.70 -25.75 10.42
C PRO A 195 23.11 -25.30 9.99
N GLY A 196 23.42 -25.22 8.70
CA GLY A 196 24.77 -24.86 8.22
C GLY A 196 25.16 -23.38 8.37
N PHE A 197 24.21 -22.51 8.73
CA PHE A 197 24.35 -21.05 8.79
C PHE A 197 25.01 -20.45 7.54
N THR A 198 24.67 -21.00 6.37
CA THR A 198 25.23 -20.56 5.07
C THR A 198 24.37 -19.45 4.49
N VAL A 199 25.00 -18.32 4.20
CA VAL A 199 24.35 -17.15 3.60
C VAL A 199 24.42 -17.25 2.07
N HIS A 200 23.32 -16.93 1.41
CA HIS A 200 23.22 -16.79 -0.03
C HIS A 200 22.58 -15.45 -0.35
N ALA A 201 23.00 -14.80 -1.43
CA ALA A 201 22.41 -13.56 -1.89
C ALA A 201 22.35 -13.54 -3.41
N VAL A 202 21.33 -12.89 -3.96
CA VAL A 202 21.22 -12.59 -5.39
C VAL A 202 21.01 -11.09 -5.56
N PRO A 203 21.63 -10.47 -6.58
CA PRO A 203 21.44 -9.06 -6.85
C PRO A 203 20.05 -8.80 -7.43
N ALA A 204 19.42 -7.72 -6.97
CA ALA A 204 18.20 -7.22 -7.56
C ALA A 204 18.46 -6.65 -8.96
N ARG A 205 17.54 -6.92 -9.88
CA ARG A 205 17.67 -6.53 -11.29
C ARG A 205 17.55 -5.02 -11.51
N ALA A 206 16.91 -4.30 -10.58
CA ALA A 206 16.74 -2.85 -10.60
C ALA A 206 16.30 -2.31 -9.22
N ASP A 207 16.28 -0.98 -9.07
CA ASP A 207 15.53 -0.32 -8.00
C ASP A 207 14.02 -0.44 -8.29
N HIS A 208 13.47 -1.59 -7.89
CA HIS A 208 12.07 -1.94 -8.08
C HIS A 208 11.14 -0.90 -7.45
N TRP A 209 11.48 -0.32 -6.30
CA TRP A 209 10.63 0.68 -5.68
C TRP A 209 10.58 1.98 -6.48
N ALA A 210 11.70 2.44 -7.04
CA ALA A 210 11.70 3.59 -7.93
C ALA A 210 10.86 3.32 -9.19
N LEU A 211 11.00 2.14 -9.81
CA LEU A 211 10.23 1.76 -10.99
C LEU A 211 8.73 1.63 -10.70
N THR A 212 8.36 0.92 -9.63
CA THR A 212 6.97 0.74 -9.21
C THR A 212 6.31 2.07 -8.89
N ARG A 213 6.97 2.98 -8.16
CA ARG A 213 6.39 4.31 -7.88
C ARG A 213 6.07 5.08 -9.16
N ARG A 214 6.96 5.01 -10.15
CA ARG A 214 6.76 5.67 -11.45
C ARG A 214 5.60 5.04 -12.22
N ALA A 215 5.57 3.72 -12.30
CA ALA A 215 4.55 2.98 -13.06
C ALA A 215 3.15 3.12 -12.44
N TRP A 216 3.05 3.19 -11.11
CA TRP A 216 1.77 3.14 -10.40
C TRP A 216 1.24 4.49 -9.92
N GLN A 217 1.94 5.60 -10.18
CA GLN A 217 1.49 6.94 -9.79
C GLN A 217 0.12 7.30 -10.39
N LEU A 218 -0.02 7.20 -11.71
CA LEU A 218 -1.29 7.46 -12.39
C LEU A 218 -2.39 6.47 -12.02
N PRO A 219 -2.16 5.13 -12.00
CA PRO A 219 -3.16 4.16 -11.53
C PRO A 219 -3.69 4.46 -10.13
N VAL A 220 -2.78 4.74 -9.18
CA VAL A 220 -3.18 5.06 -7.80
C VAL A 220 -4.00 6.34 -7.77
N LEU A 221 -3.58 7.39 -8.48
CA LEU A 221 -4.35 8.62 -8.55
C LEU A 221 -5.73 8.40 -9.18
N GLY A 222 -5.81 7.62 -10.25
CA GLY A 222 -7.07 7.27 -10.91
C GLY A 222 -8.02 6.45 -10.06
N SER A 223 -7.50 5.63 -9.14
CA SER A 223 -8.32 4.86 -8.20
C SER A 223 -8.94 5.71 -7.08
N ARG A 224 -8.49 6.97 -6.91
CA ARG A 224 -9.03 7.84 -5.87
C ARG A 224 -10.47 8.25 -6.22
N PRO A 225 -11.35 8.39 -5.21
CA PRO A 225 -12.75 8.75 -5.44
C PRO A 225 -12.91 10.26 -5.67
N TRP A 226 -12.31 10.82 -6.72
CA TRP A 226 -12.27 12.27 -6.97
C TRP A 226 -13.63 12.95 -6.94
N ARG A 227 -14.69 12.27 -7.39
CA ARG A 227 -16.06 12.79 -7.36
C ARG A 227 -16.61 12.95 -5.94
N GLU A 228 -16.13 12.17 -5.00
CA GLU A 228 -16.58 12.15 -3.60
C GLU A 228 -15.73 13.04 -2.69
N LEU A 229 -14.54 13.45 -3.14
CA LEU A 229 -13.67 14.35 -2.39
C LEU A 229 -14.29 15.75 -2.29
N THR A 230 -14.08 16.40 -1.16
CA THR A 230 -14.41 17.82 -1.00
C THR A 230 -13.44 18.70 -1.80
N TRP A 231 -13.84 19.93 -2.11
CA TRP A 231 -12.97 20.86 -2.84
C TRP A 231 -11.59 21.05 -2.18
N PRO A 232 -11.48 21.26 -0.86
CA PRO A 232 -10.17 21.38 -0.21
C PRO A 232 -9.34 20.08 -0.29
N GLU A 233 -9.98 18.91 -0.25
CA GLU A 233 -9.28 17.62 -0.42
C GLU A 233 -8.75 17.43 -1.84
N ILE A 234 -9.50 17.87 -2.86
CA ILE A 234 -9.04 17.88 -4.26
C ILE A 234 -7.82 18.80 -4.39
N THR A 235 -7.91 20.05 -3.91
CA THR A 235 -6.79 21.01 -3.95
C THR A 235 -5.56 20.45 -3.23
N ALA A 236 -5.73 19.88 -2.04
CA ALA A 236 -4.64 19.29 -1.28
C ALA A 236 -4.02 18.08 -2.00
N ALA A 237 -4.83 17.25 -2.64
CA ALA A 237 -4.36 16.13 -3.45
C ALA A 237 -3.56 16.60 -4.66
N VAL A 238 -4.08 17.55 -5.45
CA VAL A 238 -3.38 18.14 -6.60
C VAL A 238 -2.05 18.74 -6.16
N ALA A 239 -2.04 19.60 -5.13
CA ALA A 239 -0.83 20.23 -4.62
C ALA A 239 0.22 19.22 -4.15
N ARG A 240 -0.21 18.14 -3.48
CA ARG A 240 0.68 17.08 -3.00
C ARG A 240 1.45 16.38 -4.12
N TYR A 241 0.85 16.27 -5.31
CA TYR A 241 1.45 15.55 -6.44
C TYR A 241 1.91 16.48 -7.59
N ALA A 242 1.76 17.80 -7.45
CA ALA A 242 2.17 18.79 -8.45
C ALA A 242 3.69 18.81 -8.71
N THR A 243 4.49 18.32 -7.76
CA THR A 243 5.96 18.27 -7.84
C THR A 243 6.50 16.98 -8.44
N VAL A 244 5.62 16.05 -8.85
CA VAL A 244 6.04 14.80 -9.48
C VAL A 244 6.68 15.09 -10.84
N PRO A 245 7.86 14.52 -11.16
CA PRO A 245 8.59 14.83 -12.39
C PRO A 245 7.96 14.28 -13.68
N ASP A 246 6.95 13.40 -13.56
CA ASP A 246 6.27 12.78 -14.69
C ASP A 246 5.28 13.74 -15.38
N GLY A 247 5.45 13.94 -16.69
CA GLY A 247 4.61 14.85 -17.48
C GLY A 247 3.14 14.45 -17.51
N ALA A 248 2.86 13.17 -17.78
CA ALA A 248 1.48 12.66 -17.87
C ALA A 248 0.71 12.81 -16.56
N THR A 249 1.36 12.55 -15.42
CA THR A 249 0.80 12.79 -14.09
C THR A 249 0.45 14.27 -13.87
N ARG A 250 1.35 15.20 -14.24
CA ARG A 250 1.11 16.64 -14.10
C ARG A 250 -0.04 17.11 -14.99
N ASP A 251 -0.05 16.69 -16.25
CA ASP A 251 -1.08 17.08 -17.21
C ASP A 251 -2.46 16.59 -16.77
N TRP A 252 -2.54 15.35 -16.28
CA TRP A 252 -3.80 14.81 -15.76
C TRP A 252 -4.26 15.52 -14.48
N LEU A 253 -3.35 15.83 -13.54
CA LEU A 253 -3.70 16.59 -12.34
C LEU A 253 -4.18 18.01 -12.67
N ALA A 254 -3.57 18.66 -13.67
CA ALA A 254 -4.03 19.96 -14.17
C ALA A 254 -5.43 19.86 -14.79
N ALA A 255 -5.72 18.79 -15.52
CA ALA A 255 -7.07 18.53 -16.04
C ALA A 255 -8.09 18.28 -14.91
N VAL A 256 -7.70 17.58 -13.84
CA VAL A 256 -8.57 17.39 -12.65
C VAL A 256 -8.83 18.72 -11.94
N GLU A 257 -7.81 19.58 -11.81
CA GLU A 257 -7.98 20.92 -11.23
C GLU A 257 -8.93 21.80 -12.07
N ALA A 258 -8.71 21.84 -13.39
CA ALA A 258 -9.59 22.56 -14.32
C ALA A 258 -11.03 22.05 -14.27
N TRP A 259 -11.23 20.74 -14.27
CA TRP A 259 -12.55 20.11 -14.09
C TRP A 259 -13.24 20.55 -12.79
N ALA A 260 -12.51 20.57 -11.67
CA ALA A 260 -13.04 20.99 -10.38
C ALA A 260 -13.34 22.50 -10.32
N ASP A 261 -12.56 23.33 -11.01
CA ASP A 261 -12.84 24.76 -11.19
C ASP A 261 -14.10 25.00 -12.02
N GLU A 262 -14.25 24.30 -13.15
CA GLU A 262 -15.42 24.41 -14.03
C GLU A 262 -16.73 24.03 -13.31
N LEU A 263 -16.71 22.95 -12.53
CA LEU A 263 -17.87 22.58 -11.70
C LEU A 263 -18.26 23.67 -10.70
N ARG A 264 -17.28 24.32 -10.06
CA ARG A 264 -17.54 25.43 -9.13
C ARG A 264 -18.01 26.69 -9.87
N ALA A 265 -17.49 26.93 -11.07
CA ALA A 265 -17.92 28.03 -11.93
C ALA A 265 -19.36 27.86 -12.44
N ALA A 266 -19.90 26.63 -12.46
CA ALA A 266 -21.29 26.36 -12.86
C ALA A 266 -22.33 26.78 -11.80
N LEU A 267 -21.95 27.02 -10.54
CA LEU A 267 -22.89 27.29 -9.45
C LEU A 267 -23.86 28.47 -9.72
N PRO A 268 -23.44 29.62 -10.28
CA PRO A 268 -24.37 30.70 -10.64
C PRO A 268 -25.40 30.29 -11.69
N ALA A 269 -24.98 29.52 -12.71
CA ALA A 269 -25.88 29.02 -13.75
C ALA A 269 -26.90 28.03 -13.16
N LEU A 270 -26.46 27.14 -12.26
CA LEU A 270 -27.35 26.24 -11.53
C LEU A 270 -28.35 27.00 -10.65
N ALA A 271 -27.94 28.08 -9.98
CA ALA A 271 -28.85 28.92 -9.21
C ALA A 271 -29.87 29.65 -10.10
N GLY A 272 -29.50 30.01 -11.34
CA GLY A 272 -30.42 30.50 -12.37
C GLY A 272 -31.46 29.45 -12.77
N ALA A 273 -30.99 28.31 -13.27
CA ALA A 273 -31.84 27.20 -13.71
C ALA A 273 -32.79 26.70 -12.61
N ALA A 274 -32.32 26.64 -11.36
CA ALA A 274 -33.15 26.28 -10.22
C ALA A 274 -34.27 27.30 -9.94
N ARG A 275 -34.02 28.60 -10.13
CA ARG A 275 -35.07 29.63 -9.96
C ARG A 275 -36.10 29.56 -11.08
N ASP A 276 -35.66 29.37 -12.32
CA ASP A 276 -36.54 29.27 -13.48
C ASP A 276 -37.44 28.03 -13.37
N LEU A 277 -36.85 26.87 -13.07
CA LEU A 277 -37.58 25.62 -12.86
C LEU A 277 -38.52 25.70 -11.63
N ALA A 278 -38.08 26.32 -10.54
CA ALA A 278 -38.94 26.44 -9.36
C ALA A 278 -40.16 27.37 -9.58
N GLY A 279 -40.07 28.30 -10.53
CA GLY A 279 -41.17 29.17 -10.94
C GLY A 279 -42.20 28.47 -11.82
N SER A 280 -41.83 27.42 -12.54
CA SER A 280 -42.73 26.68 -13.44
C SER A 280 -43.44 25.49 -12.80
N LEU A 281 -42.92 24.99 -11.66
CA LEU A 281 -43.46 23.80 -10.98
C LEU A 281 -44.46 24.15 -9.86
N SER A 282 -45.49 23.31 -9.75
CA SER A 282 -46.40 23.30 -8.60
C SER A 282 -45.69 22.84 -7.32
N THR A 283 -46.31 23.06 -6.17
CA THR A 283 -45.74 22.65 -4.88
C THR A 283 -45.58 21.12 -4.77
N ASP A 284 -46.48 20.35 -5.36
CA ASP A 284 -46.40 18.88 -5.31
C ASP A 284 -45.29 18.36 -6.23
N GLU A 285 -45.14 18.94 -7.42
CA GLU A 285 -44.04 18.64 -8.33
C GLU A 285 -42.68 19.00 -7.71
N LEU A 286 -42.58 20.14 -7.02
CA LEU A 286 -41.37 20.50 -6.28
C LEU A 286 -40.98 19.49 -5.20
N ARG A 287 -41.96 18.90 -4.49
CA ARG A 287 -41.67 17.85 -3.50
C ARG A 287 -41.21 16.54 -4.16
N ALA A 288 -41.77 16.21 -5.32
CA ALA A 288 -41.41 15.00 -6.05
C ALA A 288 -40.08 15.12 -6.81
N HIS A 289 -39.62 16.34 -7.09
CA HIS A 289 -38.42 16.57 -7.88
C HIS A 289 -37.12 16.19 -7.13
N PRO A 290 -36.13 15.54 -7.79
CA PRO A 290 -34.85 15.18 -7.15
C PRO A 290 -34.10 16.37 -6.52
N ALA A 291 -34.21 17.55 -7.12
CA ALA A 291 -33.65 18.81 -6.59
C ALA A 291 -34.59 19.59 -5.66
N GLY A 292 -35.68 18.97 -5.17
CA GLY A 292 -36.75 19.62 -4.41
C GLY A 292 -36.28 20.59 -3.32
N PRO A 293 -35.37 20.21 -2.40
CA PRO A 293 -34.87 21.12 -1.36
C PRO A 293 -34.22 22.40 -1.92
N VAL A 294 -33.50 22.31 -3.04
CA VAL A 294 -32.87 23.45 -3.72
C VAL A 294 -33.94 24.32 -4.40
N LEU A 295 -34.91 23.70 -5.07
CA LEU A 295 -35.99 24.40 -5.76
C LEU A 295 -36.92 25.13 -4.79
N PHE A 296 -37.24 24.55 -3.62
CA PHE A 296 -37.98 25.25 -2.56
C PHE A 296 -37.23 26.48 -2.05
N GLN A 297 -35.91 26.38 -1.89
CA GLN A 297 -35.08 27.51 -1.52
C GLN A 297 -35.05 28.59 -2.62
N ALA A 298 -35.04 28.18 -3.88
CA ALA A 298 -35.12 29.06 -5.05
C ALA A 298 -36.44 29.82 -5.11
N ARG A 299 -37.58 29.12 -4.98
CA ARG A 299 -38.93 29.73 -4.95
C ARG A 299 -39.11 30.72 -3.81
N GLY A 300 -38.46 30.46 -2.68
CA GLY A 300 -38.45 31.36 -1.52
C GLY A 300 -37.52 32.57 -1.65
N GLY A 301 -36.83 32.76 -2.79
CA GLY A 301 -35.90 33.87 -3.03
C GLY A 301 -34.60 33.80 -2.22
N ARG A 302 -34.27 32.62 -1.67
CA ARG A 302 -33.10 32.42 -0.77
C ARG A 302 -31.96 31.62 -1.42
N LEU A 303 -32.01 31.39 -2.73
CA LEU A 303 -30.99 30.63 -3.44
C LEU A 303 -30.06 31.55 -4.22
N ASP A 304 -28.79 31.56 -3.83
CA ASP A 304 -27.68 32.19 -4.55
C ASP A 304 -26.51 31.19 -4.70
N ALA A 305 -25.47 31.61 -5.42
CA ALA A 305 -24.28 30.78 -5.64
C ALA A 305 -23.58 30.41 -4.31
N ALA A 306 -23.58 31.30 -3.31
CA ALA A 306 -22.99 31.03 -2.00
C ALA A 306 -23.76 29.95 -1.23
N ALA A 307 -25.09 29.93 -1.33
CA ALA A 307 -25.94 28.90 -0.77
C ALA A 307 -25.74 27.55 -1.45
N LEU A 308 -25.56 27.54 -2.77
CA LEU A 308 -25.20 26.31 -3.49
C LEU A 308 -23.81 25.83 -3.13
N ALA A 309 -22.81 26.71 -2.97
CA ALA A 309 -21.46 26.32 -2.56
C ALA A 309 -21.43 25.59 -1.21
N ARG A 310 -22.31 25.96 -0.27
CA ARG A 310 -22.47 25.26 1.02
C ARG A 310 -23.10 23.87 0.91
N ARG A 311 -23.86 23.59 -0.16
CA ARG A 311 -24.51 22.29 -0.41
C ARG A 311 -23.65 21.39 -1.30
N CYS A 312 -23.14 21.97 -2.38
CA CYS A 312 -22.32 21.36 -3.41
C CYS A 312 -20.84 21.40 -3.00
N VAL A 313 -20.53 20.72 -1.90
CA VAL A 313 -19.19 20.67 -1.31
C VAL A 313 -18.27 19.64 -1.99
N THR A 314 -18.82 18.80 -2.87
CA THR A 314 -18.14 17.75 -3.63
C THR A 314 -18.56 17.81 -5.11
N PRO A 315 -17.72 17.35 -6.05
CA PRO A 315 -18.09 17.24 -7.46
C PRO A 315 -19.35 16.42 -7.71
N ARG A 316 -19.52 15.29 -7.01
CA ARG A 316 -20.71 14.44 -7.10
C ARG A 316 -21.98 15.23 -6.85
N ARG A 317 -22.04 15.96 -5.73
CA ARG A 317 -23.23 16.77 -5.38
C ARG A 317 -23.51 17.87 -6.40
N THR A 318 -22.47 18.49 -6.96
CA THR A 318 -22.63 19.48 -8.03
C THR A 318 -23.18 18.85 -9.30
N ALA A 319 -22.61 17.73 -9.74
CA ALA A 319 -23.01 17.02 -10.95
C ALA A 319 -24.44 16.45 -10.83
N ASP A 320 -24.81 15.87 -9.68
CA ASP A 320 -26.16 15.35 -9.44
C ASP A 320 -27.20 16.47 -9.47
N LEU A 321 -26.89 17.64 -8.89
CA LEU A 321 -27.75 18.82 -8.97
C LEU A 321 -27.86 19.32 -10.41
N ALA A 322 -26.75 19.39 -11.14
CA ALA A 322 -26.72 19.82 -12.52
C ALA A 322 -27.59 18.92 -13.42
N ALA A 323 -27.45 17.59 -13.27
CA ALA A 323 -28.27 16.62 -13.95
C ALA A 323 -29.77 16.79 -13.61
N ALA A 324 -30.10 16.98 -12.34
CA ALA A 324 -31.49 17.21 -11.92
C ALA A 324 -32.07 18.52 -12.49
N LEU A 325 -31.24 19.53 -12.77
CA LEU A 325 -31.66 20.81 -13.34
C LEU A 325 -31.55 20.86 -14.87
N GLY A 326 -31.08 19.79 -15.52
CA GLY A 326 -30.83 19.78 -16.97
C GLY A 326 -29.70 20.72 -17.41
N VAL A 327 -28.76 21.03 -16.52
CA VAL A 327 -27.60 21.89 -16.80
C VAL A 327 -26.39 21.00 -17.11
N PRO A 328 -25.75 21.14 -18.28
CA PRO A 328 -24.56 20.37 -18.61
C PRO A 328 -23.36 20.82 -17.77
N VAL A 329 -22.56 19.87 -17.33
CA VAL A 329 -21.31 20.08 -16.60
C VAL A 329 -20.25 19.09 -17.08
N PRO A 330 -18.94 19.40 -16.98
CA PRO A 330 -17.89 18.51 -17.45
C PRO A 330 -17.79 17.24 -16.60
N ASP A 331 -17.38 16.16 -17.24
CA ASP A 331 -17.02 14.92 -16.56
C ASP A 331 -15.56 14.93 -16.10
N LEU A 332 -15.26 14.09 -15.11
CA LEU A 332 -13.88 13.85 -14.65
C LEU A 332 -13.04 13.39 -15.85
N PRO A 333 -11.84 13.98 -16.09
CA PRO A 333 -10.99 13.58 -17.21
C PRO A 333 -10.56 12.13 -17.08
N ASP A 334 -10.58 11.41 -18.21
CA ASP A 334 -10.05 10.06 -18.30
C ASP A 334 -8.56 10.05 -17.93
N LEU A 335 -8.10 8.96 -17.32
CA LEU A 335 -6.67 8.73 -17.15
C LEU A 335 -6.01 8.64 -18.54
N PRO A 336 -4.82 9.22 -18.71
CA PRO A 336 -4.04 8.98 -19.92
C PRO A 336 -3.80 7.48 -20.06
N ALA A 337 -3.78 6.99 -21.30
CA ALA A 337 -3.39 5.62 -21.57
C ALA A 337 -2.04 5.36 -20.93
N LEU A 338 -2.01 4.43 -19.98
CA LEU A 338 -0.75 4.03 -19.37
C LEU A 338 0.09 3.35 -20.45
N PRO A 339 1.41 3.57 -20.49
CA PRO A 339 2.25 2.63 -21.20
C PRO A 339 1.93 1.23 -20.65
N GLU A 340 1.74 0.24 -21.54
CA GLU A 340 1.44 -1.11 -21.10
C GLU A 340 2.45 -1.51 -20.01
N PRO A 341 2.00 -2.11 -18.90
CA PRO A 341 2.95 -2.66 -17.95
C PRO A 341 3.89 -3.59 -18.71
N PRO A 342 5.20 -3.61 -18.41
CA PRO A 342 6.11 -4.55 -19.05
C PRO A 342 5.51 -5.94 -18.94
N ASP A 343 5.38 -6.62 -20.08
CA ASP A 343 4.67 -7.89 -20.25
C ASP A 343 4.70 -8.75 -18.99
N ARG A 344 3.52 -9.13 -18.49
CA ARG A 344 3.45 -10.30 -17.61
C ARG A 344 4.00 -11.46 -18.43
N PRO A 345 5.11 -12.12 -18.04
CA PRO A 345 5.48 -13.37 -18.69
C PRO A 345 4.26 -14.29 -18.58
N GLY A 346 3.78 -14.76 -19.72
CA GLY A 346 2.63 -15.67 -19.78
C GLY A 346 2.85 -16.89 -18.89
N PRO A 347 1.78 -17.58 -18.46
CA PRO A 347 1.91 -18.76 -17.64
C PRO A 347 2.86 -19.76 -18.33
N PRO A 348 3.74 -20.45 -17.58
CA PRO A 348 4.59 -21.49 -18.16
C PRO A 348 3.70 -22.54 -18.84
N GLY A 349 3.96 -22.75 -20.13
CA GLY A 349 3.29 -23.76 -20.96
C GLY A 349 3.85 -25.17 -20.78
#